data_AF-A0A1Q3JKW2-F1
#
_entry.id   AF-A0A1Q3JKW2-F1
#
_cell.length_a   1.000
_cell.length_b   1.000
_cell.length_c   1.000
_cell.angle_alpha   90.00
_cell.angle_beta   90.00
_cell.angle_gamma   90.00
#
_symmetry.space_group_name_H-M   'P 1'
#
loop_
_entity.id
_entity.type
_entity.pdbx_description
1 polymer ?
#
loop_
_entity_poly.entity_id
_entity_poly.type
_entity_poly.pdbx_seq_one_letter_code
_entity_poly.pdbx_strand_id
1 'polypeptide(L)'
;MRALGPGSLSSFLKIILDVVYVCLWVGVCGVGIGILVALLFSFDPTFMGHIHLDSEDGDLTGKGPLLAWVLFCAGAYLGIILAIVQRLRKVFVTLTAGDPFHPDNVTRLRLIGLLLGGLEISRYVFQAASRFLDQDHDGRGFSLTAWFAVLVVLVMSEVFREGARLRREAELTI
;
A
#
# COMPACT_ATOMS: atom_id res chain seq x y z
N MET A 1 -18.61 -5.20 30.81
CA MET A 1 -17.74 -4.15 30.26
C MET A 1 -18.27 -3.76 28.88
N ARG A 2 -19.07 -2.69 28.80
CA ARG A 2 -19.58 -2.08 27.56
C ARG A 2 -18.57 -1.01 27.14
N ALA A 3 -17.67 -1.32 26.20
CA ALA A 3 -16.75 -0.31 25.62
C ALA A 3 -16.83 -0.22 24.09
N LEU A 4 -17.67 -1.01 23.44
CA LEU A 4 -17.88 -0.98 21.99
C LEU A 4 -19.38 -1.09 21.69
N GLY A 5 -20.11 0.00 21.87
CA GLY A 5 -21.50 0.11 21.46
C GLY A 5 -21.61 0.30 19.94
N PRO A 6 -22.67 -0.24 19.29
CA PRO A 6 -22.94 0.00 17.88
C PRO A 6 -23.33 1.47 17.70
N GLY A 7 -22.47 2.27 17.04
CA GLY A 7 -22.89 3.62 16.64
C GLY A 7 -21.81 4.59 16.19
N SER A 8 -20.71 4.77 16.93
CA SER A 8 -19.82 5.93 16.67
C SER A 8 -18.39 5.55 16.27
N LEU A 9 -17.56 5.03 17.17
CA LEU A 9 -16.12 4.81 16.90
C LEU A 9 -15.82 3.80 15.79
N SER A 10 -16.52 2.66 15.82
CA SER A 10 -16.35 1.63 14.79
C SER A 10 -16.87 2.07 13.42
N SER A 11 -17.99 2.81 13.40
CA SER A 11 -18.54 3.40 12.18
C SER A 11 -17.61 4.48 11.63
N PHE A 12 -17.11 5.36 12.49
CA PHE A 12 -16.16 6.41 12.14
C PHE A 12 -14.85 5.85 11.57
N LEU A 13 -14.27 4.83 12.21
CA LEU A 13 -13.05 4.19 11.72
C LEU A 13 -13.27 3.49 10.37
N LYS A 14 -14.44 2.87 10.17
CA LYS A 14 -14.83 2.31 8.88
C LYS A 14 -14.95 3.41 7.81
N ILE A 15 -15.57 4.55 8.13
CA ILE A 15 -15.69 5.70 7.23
C ILE A 15 -14.32 6.22 6.82
N ILE A 16 -13.41 6.45 7.78
CA ILE A 16 -12.04 6.89 7.47
C ILE A 16 -11.36 5.89 6.54
N LEU A 17 -11.46 4.60 6.85
CA LEU A 17 -10.81 3.57 6.06
C LEU A 17 -11.39 3.47 4.64
N ASP A 18 -12.69 3.69 4.48
CA ASP A 18 -13.36 3.75 3.18
C ASP A 18 -12.94 5.01 2.39
N VAL A 19 -12.85 6.17 3.04
CA VAL A 19 -12.35 7.41 2.42
C VAL A 19 -10.91 7.26 1.95
N VAL A 20 -10.03 6.72 2.81
CA VAL A 20 -8.63 6.45 2.46
C VAL A 20 -8.55 5.47 1.29
N TYR A 21 -9.39 4.43 1.27
CA TYR A 21 -9.45 3.47 0.16
C TYR A 21 -9.87 4.12 -1.16
N VAL A 22 -10.88 5.00 -1.14
CA VAL A 22 -11.32 5.74 -2.32
C VAL A 22 -10.24 6.71 -2.80
N CYS A 23 -9.61 7.46 -1.89
CA CYS A 23 -8.48 8.34 -2.22
C CYS A 23 -7.32 7.57 -2.87
N LEU A 24 -7.00 6.38 -2.37
CA LEU A 24 -5.96 5.53 -2.97
C LEU A 24 -6.34 5.08 -4.38
N TRP A 25 -7.59 4.72 -4.63
CA TRP A 25 -8.07 4.41 -5.97
C TRP A 25 -7.98 5.61 -6.91
N VAL A 26 -8.35 6.81 -6.44
CA VAL A 26 -8.18 8.04 -7.22
C VAL A 26 -6.70 8.25 -7.57
N GLY A 27 -5.79 8.03 -6.63
CA GLY A 27 -4.35 8.07 -6.89
C GLY A 27 -3.89 7.05 -7.94
N VAL A 28 -4.34 5.79 -7.83
CA VAL A 28 -4.03 4.74 -8.82
C VAL A 28 -4.59 5.09 -10.20
N CYS A 29 -5.82 5.61 -10.28
CA CYS A 29 -6.40 6.09 -11.53
C CYS A 29 -5.61 7.27 -12.10
N GLY A 30 -5.18 8.22 -11.28
CA GLY A 30 -4.35 9.35 -11.69
C GLY A 30 -3.01 8.90 -12.27
N VAL A 31 -2.33 7.96 -11.62
CA VAL A 31 -1.11 7.35 -12.16
C VAL A 31 -1.38 6.60 -13.46
N GLY A 32 -2.48 5.84 -13.55
CA GLY A 32 -2.88 5.14 -14.76
C GLY A 32 -3.13 6.07 -15.95
N ILE A 33 -3.80 7.21 -15.70
CA ILE A 33 -3.98 8.27 -16.71
C ILE A 33 -2.62 8.86 -17.09
N GLY A 34 -1.75 9.14 -16.12
CA GLY A 34 -0.39 9.64 -16.39
C GLY A 34 0.42 8.71 -17.30
N ILE A 35 0.35 7.39 -17.07
CA ILE A 35 1.01 6.39 -17.92
C ILE A 35 0.42 6.41 -19.32
N LEU A 36 -0.91 6.45 -19.45
CA LEU A 36 -1.60 6.50 -20.74
C LEU A 36 -1.20 7.76 -21.53
N VAL A 37 -1.17 8.92 -20.86
CA VAL A 37 -0.73 10.19 -21.43
C VAL A 37 0.73 10.11 -21.90
N ALA A 38 1.63 9.61 -21.05
CA ALA A 38 3.04 9.45 -21.40
C ALA A 38 3.22 8.51 -22.62
N LEU A 39 2.44 7.43 -22.68
CA LEU A 39 2.46 6.47 -23.76
C LEU A 39 1.93 7.08 -25.07
N LEU A 40 0.80 7.79 -25.03
CA LEU A 40 0.27 8.52 -26.19
C LEU A 40 1.27 9.52 -26.75
N PHE A 41 1.93 10.31 -25.89
CA PHE A 41 2.96 11.24 -26.31
C PHE A 41 4.21 10.56 -26.89
N SER A 42 4.51 9.32 -26.47
CA SER A 42 5.61 8.55 -27.06
C SER A 42 5.33 8.05 -28.48
N PHE A 43 4.07 7.93 -28.90
CA PHE A 43 3.70 7.43 -30.22
C PHE A 43 3.63 8.53 -31.29
N ASP A 44 3.36 9.78 -30.91
CA ASP A 44 3.20 10.88 -31.86
C ASP A 44 3.79 12.20 -31.31
N PRO A 45 5.08 12.48 -31.59
CA PRO A 45 5.75 13.71 -31.14
C PRO A 45 5.22 14.97 -31.87
N THR A 46 4.43 14.83 -32.94
CA THR A 46 3.90 15.94 -33.74
C THR A 46 2.70 16.66 -33.11
N PHE A 47 2.04 16.09 -32.09
CA PHE A 47 1.01 16.80 -31.32
C PHE A 47 1.57 17.97 -30.46
N MET A 48 2.90 18.09 -30.31
CA MET A 48 3.55 19.21 -29.61
C MET A 48 3.55 20.55 -30.37
N GLY A 49 3.20 20.58 -31.67
CA GLY A 49 3.33 21.79 -32.50
C GLY A 49 2.45 22.99 -32.10
N HIS A 50 1.52 22.84 -31.16
CA HIS A 50 0.60 23.91 -30.74
C HIS A 50 0.59 24.20 -29.23
N ILE A 51 1.39 23.49 -28.42
CA ILE A 51 1.50 23.75 -26.99
C ILE A 51 2.98 23.90 -26.66
N HIS A 52 3.53 25.09 -26.96
CA HIS A 52 4.80 25.54 -26.40
C HIS A 52 4.56 25.83 -24.91
N LEU A 53 4.62 24.80 -24.07
CA LEU A 53 4.92 25.00 -22.67
C LEU A 53 6.42 25.32 -22.62
N ASP A 54 6.71 26.61 -22.63
CA ASP A 54 8.03 27.18 -22.31
C ASP A 54 8.39 26.71 -20.89
N SER A 55 8.97 25.51 -20.84
CA SER A 55 9.40 24.85 -19.62
C SER A 55 10.89 25.10 -19.58
N GLU A 56 11.30 26.09 -18.80
CA GLU A 56 12.68 26.55 -18.63
C GLU A 56 13.64 25.42 -18.17
N ASP A 57 13.10 24.26 -17.77
CA ASP A 57 13.84 23.09 -17.33
C ASP A 57 13.56 21.84 -18.20
N GLY A 58 14.25 21.75 -19.33
CA GLY A 58 14.77 20.49 -19.88
C GLY A 58 13.79 19.56 -20.60
N ASP A 59 13.87 19.59 -21.94
CA ASP A 59 13.44 18.56 -22.90
C ASP A 59 12.81 17.29 -22.29
N LEU A 60 11.49 17.33 -22.10
CA LEU A 60 10.67 16.21 -21.64
C LEU A 60 10.56 15.11 -22.71
N THR A 61 10.91 15.42 -23.96
CA THR A 61 10.79 14.55 -25.13
C THR A 61 11.79 13.38 -25.09
N GLY A 62 12.99 13.59 -24.52
CA GLY A 62 14.04 12.56 -24.40
C GLY A 62 13.93 11.64 -23.17
N LYS A 63 13.06 11.96 -22.20
CA LYS A 63 12.95 11.24 -20.90
C LYS A 63 11.70 10.34 -20.80
N GLY A 64 10.98 10.11 -21.90
CA GLY A 64 9.76 9.30 -21.93
C GLY A 64 9.88 7.94 -21.22
N PRO A 65 10.91 7.10 -21.51
CA PRO A 65 11.10 5.82 -20.84
C PRO A 65 11.34 5.94 -19.32
N LEU A 66 12.08 6.97 -18.89
CA LEU A 66 12.33 7.23 -17.47
C LEU A 66 11.04 7.64 -16.75
N LEU A 67 10.24 8.52 -17.37
CA LEU A 67 8.98 8.98 -16.82
C LEU A 67 7.96 7.83 -16.71
N ALA A 68 7.89 6.97 -17.73
CA ALA A 68 7.07 5.75 -17.68
C ALA A 68 7.51 4.81 -16.55
N TRP A 69 8.82 4.63 -16.36
CA TRP A 69 9.37 3.82 -15.26
C TRP A 69 9.03 4.39 -13.88
N VAL A 70 9.17 5.71 -13.70
CA VAL A 70 8.80 6.39 -12.45
C VAL A 70 7.31 6.25 -12.14
N LEU A 71 6.45 6.46 -13.13
CA LEU A 71 5.00 6.28 -12.97
C LEU A 71 4.64 4.82 -12.67
N PHE A 72 5.30 3.85 -13.31
CA PHE A 72 5.11 2.44 -13.00
C PHE A 72 5.47 2.11 -11.54
N CYS A 73 6.64 2.57 -11.08
CA CYS A 73 7.06 2.41 -9.68
C CYS A 73 6.09 3.06 -8.70
N ALA A 74 5.62 4.28 -8.99
CA ALA A 74 4.62 4.97 -8.18
C ALA A 74 3.29 4.20 -8.14
N GLY A 75 2.85 3.65 -9.27
CA GLY A 75 1.65 2.82 -9.37
C GLY A 75 1.77 1.53 -8.58
N ALA A 76 2.92 0.85 -8.65
CA ALA A 76 3.20 -0.35 -7.86
C ALA A 76 3.18 -0.05 -6.36
N TYR A 77 3.80 1.05 -5.93
CA TYR A 77 3.80 1.49 -4.53
C TYR A 77 2.37 1.75 -4.01
N LEU A 78 1.58 2.53 -4.76
CA LEU A 78 0.17 2.78 -4.43
C LEU A 78 -0.64 1.48 -4.42
N GLY A 79 -0.39 0.57 -5.37
CA GLY A 79 -1.04 -0.73 -5.45
C GLY A 79 -0.78 -1.59 -4.21
N ILE A 80 0.45 -1.60 -3.68
CA ILE A 80 0.78 -2.30 -2.44
C ILE A 80 0.04 -1.68 -1.25
N ILE A 81 0.03 -0.35 -1.12
CA ILE A 81 -0.72 0.32 -0.04
C ILE A 81 -2.21 0.01 -0.14
N LEU A 82 -2.78 0.07 -1.34
CA LEU A 82 -4.18 -0.26 -1.59
C LEU A 82 -4.48 -1.71 -1.20
N ALA A 83 -3.59 -2.64 -1.53
CA ALA A 83 -3.68 -4.05 -1.16
C ALA A 83 -3.65 -4.25 0.37
N ILE A 84 -2.86 -3.46 1.11
CA ILE A 84 -2.84 -3.45 2.58
C ILE A 84 -4.17 -2.92 3.13
N VAL A 85 -4.61 -1.74 2.67
CA VAL A 85 -5.86 -1.10 3.14
C VAL A 85 -7.07 -1.98 2.86
N GLN A 86 -7.14 -2.61 1.69
CA GLN A 86 -8.23 -3.53 1.34
C GLN A 86 -8.31 -4.73 2.30
N ARG A 87 -7.16 -5.29 2.70
CA ARG A 87 -7.12 -6.40 3.66
C ARG A 87 -7.53 -5.91 5.05
N LEU A 88 -7.07 -4.72 5.45
CA LEU A 88 -7.46 -4.11 6.73
C LEU A 88 -8.97 -3.86 6.80
N ARG A 89 -9.60 -3.41 5.70
CA ARG A 89 -11.06 -3.26 5.61
C ARG A 89 -11.79 -4.57 5.88
N LYS A 90 -11.31 -5.67 5.29
CA LYS A 90 -11.91 -7.00 5.50
C LYS A 90 -11.79 -7.48 6.95
N VAL A 91 -10.65 -7.24 7.59
CA VAL A 91 -10.45 -7.54 9.03
C VAL A 91 -11.42 -6.70 9.88
N PHE A 92 -11.57 -5.41 9.57
CA PHE A 92 -12.52 -4.53 10.25
C PHE A 92 -13.96 -5.02 10.13
N VAL A 93 -14.39 -5.46 8.94
CA VAL A 93 -15.75 -6.00 8.75
C VAL A 93 -16.02 -7.18 9.69
N THR A 94 -15.11 -8.15 9.76
CA THR A 94 -15.25 -9.29 10.67
C THR A 94 -15.21 -8.90 12.15
N LEU A 95 -14.40 -7.89 12.50
CA LEU A 95 -14.37 -7.35 13.86
C LEU A 95 -15.71 -6.70 14.24
N THR A 96 -16.30 -5.92 13.34
CA THR A 96 -17.62 -5.30 13.56
C THR A 96 -18.76 -6.31 13.61
N ALA A 97 -18.59 -7.47 12.98
CA ALA A 97 -19.53 -8.59 13.05
C ALA A 97 -19.39 -9.42 14.35
N GLY A 98 -18.40 -9.12 15.19
CA GLY A 98 -18.19 -9.80 16.47
C GLY A 98 -17.30 -11.05 16.40
N ASP A 99 -16.70 -11.37 15.25
CA ASP A 99 -15.77 -12.51 15.10
C ASP A 99 -14.33 -12.05 14.76
N PRO A 100 -13.57 -11.56 15.76
CA PRO A 100 -12.19 -11.12 15.57
C PRO A 100 -11.26 -12.23 15.07
N PHE A 101 -11.45 -13.46 15.58
CA PHE A 101 -10.54 -14.60 15.38
C PHE A 101 -10.94 -15.48 14.19
N HIS A 102 -11.67 -14.93 13.23
CA HIS A 102 -11.99 -15.63 12.01
C HIS A 102 -10.70 -16.10 11.31
N PRO A 103 -10.58 -17.39 10.89
CA PRO A 103 -9.35 -17.95 10.34
C PRO A 103 -8.78 -17.16 9.15
N ASP A 104 -9.66 -16.58 8.32
CA ASP A 104 -9.24 -15.70 7.21
C ASP A 104 -8.43 -14.47 7.65
N ASN A 105 -8.69 -13.94 8.84
CA ASN A 105 -8.00 -12.74 9.33
C ASN A 105 -6.53 -13.01 9.62
N VAL A 106 -6.18 -14.24 10.02
CA VAL A 106 -4.79 -14.69 10.14
C VAL A 106 -4.07 -14.50 8.81
N THR A 107 -4.63 -15.05 7.73
CA THR A 107 -4.03 -14.94 6.40
C THR A 107 -3.97 -13.47 5.93
N ARG A 108 -5.00 -12.67 6.21
CA ARG A 108 -5.01 -11.23 5.87
C ARG A 108 -3.91 -10.46 6.59
N LEU A 109 -3.76 -10.66 7.90
CA LEU A 109 -2.72 -10.00 8.71
C LEU A 109 -1.31 -10.44 8.31
N ARG A 110 -1.09 -11.74 8.07
CA ARG A 110 0.18 -12.26 7.56
C ARG A 110 0.57 -11.60 6.23
N LEU A 111 -0.39 -11.48 5.31
CA LEU A 111 -0.16 -10.80 4.03
C LEU A 111 0.12 -9.31 4.22
N ILE A 112 -0.55 -8.62 5.14
CA ILE A 112 -0.23 -7.22 5.46
C ILE A 112 1.21 -7.10 5.95
N GLY A 113 1.63 -7.94 6.89
CA GLY A 113 3.02 -7.96 7.39
C GLY A 113 4.03 -8.21 6.27
N LEU A 114 3.76 -9.16 5.38
CA LEU A 114 4.61 -9.45 4.22
C LEU A 114 4.68 -8.28 3.24
N LEU A 115 3.56 -7.60 2.97
CA LEU A 115 3.52 -6.42 2.09
C LEU A 115 4.30 -5.25 2.69
N LEU A 116 4.17 -5.00 4.00
CA LEU A 116 4.96 -3.98 4.70
C LEU A 116 6.46 -4.30 4.66
N GLY A 117 6.83 -5.56 4.91
CA GLY A 117 8.23 -6.01 4.78
C GLY A 117 8.75 -5.86 3.34
N GLY A 118 7.93 -6.19 2.35
CA GLY A 118 8.25 -6.00 0.94
C GLY A 118 8.47 -4.53 0.57
N LEU A 119 7.67 -3.61 1.10
CA LEU A 119 7.87 -2.17 0.92
C LEU A 119 9.21 -1.71 1.52
N GLU A 120 9.53 -2.15 2.74
CA GLU A 120 10.78 -1.76 3.38
C GLU A 120 12.00 -2.31 2.63
N ILE A 121 11.94 -3.55 2.15
CA ILE A 121 12.98 -4.14 1.28
C ILE A 121 13.10 -3.33 -0.03
N SER A 122 11.97 -3.02 -0.67
CA SER A 122 11.98 -2.26 -1.94
C SER A 122 12.65 -0.89 -1.80
N ARG A 123 12.49 -0.25 -0.64
CA ARG A 123 13.14 1.02 -0.32
C ARG A 123 14.65 0.87 -0.21
N TYR A 124 15.16 -0.16 0.44
CA TYR A 124 16.60 -0.41 0.50
C TYR A 124 17.19 -0.77 -0.85
N VAL A 125 16.46 -1.55 -1.67
CA VAL A 125 16.87 -1.86 -3.04
C VAL A 125 16.96 -0.59 -3.87
N PHE A 126 15.97 0.30 -3.77
CA PHE A 126 15.98 1.58 -4.47
C PHE A 126 17.14 2.47 -4.02
N GLN A 127 17.40 2.56 -2.72
CA GLN A 127 18.55 3.30 -2.18
C GLN A 127 19.89 2.72 -2.63
N ALA A 128 20.03 1.38 -2.64
CA ALA A 128 21.24 0.74 -3.12
C ALA A 128 21.45 1.04 -4.61
N ALA A 129 20.38 0.94 -5.41
CA ALA A 129 20.41 1.24 -6.84
C ALA A 129 20.75 2.71 -7.12
N SER A 130 20.24 3.67 -6.33
CA SER A 130 20.53 5.09 -6.53
C SER A 130 22.01 5.44 -6.28
N ARG A 131 22.65 4.76 -5.31
CA ARG A 131 24.09 4.90 -5.07
C ARG A 131 24.95 4.42 -6.23
N PHE A 132 24.51 3.39 -6.97
CA PHE A 132 25.22 2.94 -8.18
C PHE A 132 25.11 3.93 -9.35
N LEU A 133 24.15 4.86 -9.30
CA LEU A 133 23.89 5.84 -10.35
C LEU A 133 24.44 7.25 -10.01
N ASP A 134 25.28 7.37 -8.98
CA ASP A 134 25.80 8.63 -8.44
C ASP A 134 24.72 9.68 -8.17
N GLN A 135 23.49 9.23 -7.90
CA GLN A 135 22.41 10.10 -7.45
C GLN A 135 22.45 10.16 -5.93
N ASP A 136 22.82 11.33 -5.40
CA ASP A 136 22.81 11.62 -3.97
C ASP A 136 21.36 11.63 -3.46
N HIS A 137 20.85 10.43 -3.20
CA HIS A 137 19.63 10.23 -2.45
C HIS A 137 20.01 10.17 -0.98
N ASP A 138 19.54 11.15 -0.22
CA ASP A 138 19.65 11.19 1.24
C ASP A 138 18.69 10.16 1.86
N GLY A 139 18.94 8.89 1.54
CA GLY A 139 18.13 7.79 1.98
C GLY A 139 18.38 7.58 3.47
N ARG A 140 17.35 7.79 4.28
CA ARG A 140 17.34 7.32 5.68
C ARG A 140 17.73 5.84 5.71
N GLY A 141 18.76 5.52 6.50
CA GLY A 141 19.30 4.17 6.67
C GLY A 141 18.33 3.19 7.31
N PHE A 142 18.86 2.05 7.79
CA PHE A 142 18.06 0.97 8.36
C PHE A 142 17.07 1.47 9.42
N SER A 143 15.78 1.25 9.20
CA SER A 143 14.72 1.67 10.12
C SER A 143 14.31 0.51 11.01
N LEU A 144 14.91 0.44 12.20
CA LEU A 144 14.52 -0.57 13.21
C LEU A 144 13.03 -0.46 13.54
N THR A 145 12.48 0.76 13.58
CA THR A 145 11.05 1.00 13.83
C THR A 145 10.15 0.39 12.75
N ALA A 146 10.51 0.50 11.47
CA ALA A 146 9.72 -0.08 10.37
C ALA A 146 9.74 -1.62 10.45
N TRP A 147 10.91 -2.22 10.66
CA TRP A 147 11.05 -3.66 10.84
C TRP A 147 10.33 -4.17 12.08
N PHE A 148 10.36 -3.41 13.17
CA PHE A 148 9.61 -3.74 14.37
C PHE A 148 8.10 -3.75 14.09
N ALA A 149 7.57 -2.77 13.34
CA ALA A 149 6.16 -2.77 12.94
C ALA A 149 5.81 -4.00 12.08
N VAL A 150 6.67 -4.39 11.13
CA VAL A 150 6.50 -5.61 10.32
C VAL A 150 6.44 -6.85 11.22
N LEU A 151 7.38 -6.99 12.16
CA LEU A 151 7.42 -8.09 13.11
C LEU A 151 6.18 -8.13 13.98
N VAL A 152 5.75 -6.99 14.54
CA VAL A 152 4.54 -6.90 15.35
C VAL A 152 3.32 -7.38 14.57
N VAL A 153 3.14 -6.96 13.32
CA VAL A 153 2.00 -7.41 12.50
C VAL A 153 2.06 -8.93 12.25
N LEU A 154 3.24 -9.48 11.97
CA LEU A 154 3.41 -10.92 11.77
C LEU A 154 3.15 -11.72 13.06
N VAL A 155 3.62 -11.23 14.21
CA VAL A 155 3.35 -11.83 15.52
C VAL A 155 1.87 -11.75 15.84
N MET A 156 1.21 -10.62 15.60
CA MET A 156 -0.23 -10.49 15.79
C MET A 156 -1.03 -11.47 14.94
N SER A 157 -0.60 -11.71 13.69
CA SER A 157 -1.19 -12.75 12.85
C SER A 157 -1.08 -14.14 13.51
N GLU A 158 0.06 -14.44 14.13
CA GLU A 158 0.32 -15.72 14.77
C GLU A 158 -0.52 -15.90 16.05
N VAL A 159 -0.62 -14.86 16.87
CA VAL A 159 -1.49 -14.85 18.06
C VAL A 159 -2.96 -15.07 17.68
N PHE A 160 -3.42 -14.51 16.56
CA PHE A 160 -4.78 -14.75 16.06
C PHE A 160 -4.99 -16.19 15.61
N ARG A 161 -3.95 -16.85 15.07
CA ARG A 161 -3.99 -18.27 14.70
C ARG A 161 -4.20 -19.16 15.91
N GLU A 162 -3.46 -18.91 16.98
CA GLU A 162 -3.62 -19.64 18.23
C GLU A 162 -4.96 -19.32 18.90
N GLY A 163 -5.41 -18.07 18.88
CA GLY A 163 -6.75 -17.71 19.38
C GLY A 163 -7.87 -18.47 18.68
N ALA A 164 -7.79 -18.63 17.36
CA ALA A 164 -8.75 -19.42 16.59
C ALA A 164 -8.68 -20.92 16.91
N ARG A 165 -7.50 -21.44 17.27
CA ARG A 165 -7.31 -22.84 17.68
C ARG A 165 -7.94 -23.12 19.05
N LEU A 166 -7.66 -22.26 20.02
CA LEU A 166 -8.21 -22.39 21.38
C LEU A 166 -9.75 -22.35 21.39
N ARG A 167 -10.36 -21.53 20.53
CA ARG A 167 -11.82 -21.50 20.35
C ARG A 167 -12.38 -22.85 19.87
N ARG A 168 -11.73 -23.49 18.88
CA ARG A 168 -12.15 -24.82 18.38
C ARG A 168 -12.02 -25.90 19.46
N GLU A 169 -10.98 -25.85 20.27
CA GLU A 169 -10.80 -26.78 21.39
C GLU A 169 -11.89 -26.61 22.47
N ALA A 170 -12.28 -25.37 22.77
CA ALA A 170 -13.36 -25.07 23.72
C ALA A 170 -14.76 -25.51 23.21
N GLU A 171 -15.03 -25.36 21.91
CA GLU A 171 -16.30 -25.80 21.30
C GLU A 171 -16.46 -27.33 21.27
N LEU A 172 -15.37 -28.10 21.33
CA LEU A 172 -15.38 -29.57 21.37
C LEU A 172 -15.56 -30.18 22.78
N THR A 173 -15.56 -29.35 23.83
CA THR A 173 -15.67 -29.82 25.22
C THR A 173 -17.12 -29.73 25.76
N ILE A 174 -18.06 -29.19 24.97
CA ILE A 174 -19.48 -29.07 25.32
C ILE A 174 -20.29 -30.18 24.65
#